data_AF-A0A971SF71-F1
#
_entry.id   AF-A0A971SF71-F1
#
_cell.length_a   1.000
_cell.length_b   1.000
_cell.length_c   1.000
_cell.angle_alpha   90.00
_cell.angle_beta   90.00
_cell.angle_gamma   90.00
#
_symmetry.space_group_name_H-M   'P 1'
#
loop_
_entity.id
_entity.type
_entity.pdbx_description
1 polymer ?
#
loop_
_entity_poly.entity_id
_entity_poly.type
_entity_poly.pdbx_seq_one_letter_code
_entity_poly.pdbx_strand_id
1 'polypeptide(L)'
;MDVKKYLSRYHNMKLKLEKLEYLHEDYIRMSHSIPGVQFDQIRVSGTKSLKAPFEKWIHKAMEVHYEIEQIKKNLQNVKNEILSDICELDNPDYQRVLMYRYVDWLSWREIADKMFYSSASIRRMHDKSIEEIALIINGKDEQA
;
A
#
# COMPACT_ATOMS: atom_id res chain seq x y z
N MET A 1 -3.08 20.44 -2.61
CA MET A 1 -2.57 19.13 -2.13
C MET A 1 -1.40 18.63 -3.00
N ASP A 2 -0.48 17.77 -2.52
CA ASP A 2 0.48 17.09 -3.42
C ASP A 2 -0.21 15.93 -4.15
N VAL A 3 -0.62 16.17 -5.39
CA VAL A 3 -1.38 15.23 -6.24
C VAL A 3 -0.64 13.92 -6.45
N LYS A 4 0.68 13.95 -6.63
CA LYS A 4 1.45 12.73 -6.88
C LYS A 4 1.43 11.83 -5.64
N LYS A 5 1.50 12.42 -4.45
CA LYS A 5 1.36 11.70 -3.18
C LYS A 5 -0.05 11.14 -2.99
N TYR A 6 -1.07 11.90 -3.36
CA TYR A 6 -2.47 11.44 -3.35
C TYR A 6 -2.67 10.21 -4.24
N LEU A 7 -2.30 10.28 -5.52
CA LEU A 7 -2.46 9.18 -6.47
C LEU A 7 -1.60 7.95 -6.10
N SER A 8 -0.41 8.16 -5.54
CA SER A 8 0.47 7.06 -5.13
C SER A 8 0.01 6.36 -3.85
N ARG A 9 -0.99 6.90 -3.13
CA ARG A 9 -1.49 6.35 -1.86
C ARG A 9 -1.97 4.92 -2.01
N TYR A 10 -2.67 4.60 -3.10
CA TYR A 10 -3.14 3.23 -3.38
C TYR A 10 -1.99 2.22 -3.38
N HIS A 11 -0.95 2.50 -4.17
CA HIS A 11 0.20 1.59 -4.26
C HIS A 11 0.97 1.50 -2.94
N ASN A 12 1.20 2.63 -2.26
CA ASN A 12 1.88 2.64 -0.96
C ASN A 12 1.11 1.80 0.08
N MET A 13 -0.22 1.85 0.05
CA MET A 13 -1.07 1.05 0.92
C MET A 13 -1.01 -0.44 0.56
N LYS A 14 -0.92 -0.79 -0.73
CA LYS A 14 -0.68 -2.16 -1.19
C LYS A 14 0.68 -2.70 -0.72
N LEU A 15 1.75 -1.91 -0.80
CA LEU A 15 3.07 -2.29 -0.27
C LEU A 15 3.05 -2.46 1.26
N LYS A 16 2.31 -1.60 1.97
CA LYS A 16 2.12 -1.76 3.42
C LYS A 16 1.41 -3.07 3.74
N LEU A 17 0.36 -3.39 2.99
CA LEU A 17 -0.39 -4.64 3.14
C LEU A 17 0.50 -5.86 2.97
N GLU A 18 1.30 -5.92 1.89
CA GLU A 18 2.23 -7.02 1.62
C GLU A 18 3.24 -7.22 2.76
N LYS A 19 3.78 -6.13 3.31
CA LYS A 19 4.70 -6.19 4.47
C LYS A 19 4.03 -6.74 5.72
N LEU A 20 2.78 -6.37 5.97
CA LEU A 20 2.02 -6.87 7.11
C LEU A 20 1.66 -8.35 6.93
N GLU A 21 1.32 -8.78 5.72
CA GLU A 21 1.07 -10.19 5.41
C GLU A 21 2.33 -11.04 5.69
N TYR A 22 3.50 -10.60 5.23
CA TYR A 22 4.77 -11.25 5.55
C TYR A 22 5.03 -11.29 7.07
N LEU A 23 4.78 -10.18 7.78
CA LEU A 23 4.96 -10.12 9.23
C LEU A 23 4.00 -11.05 9.97
N HIS A 24 2.76 -11.17 9.50
CA HIS A 24 1.78 -12.10 10.04
C HIS A 24 2.25 -13.55 9.88
N GLU A 25 2.73 -13.93 8.70
CA GLU A 25 3.30 -15.26 8.45
C GLU A 25 4.50 -15.55 9.35
N ASP A 26 5.37 -14.57 9.56
CA ASP A 26 6.51 -14.67 10.48
C ASP A 26 6.05 -14.92 11.93
N TYR A 27 5.00 -14.24 12.41
CA TYR A 27 4.44 -14.46 13.74
C TYR A 27 3.80 -15.84 13.90
N ILE A 28 3.10 -16.33 12.88
CA ILE A 28 2.59 -17.71 12.86
C ILE A 28 3.76 -18.70 12.89
N ARG A 29 4.80 -18.50 12.09
CA ARG A 29 6.00 -19.36 12.12
C ARG A 29 6.64 -19.39 13.51
N MET A 30 6.75 -18.23 14.17
CA MET A 30 7.32 -18.14 15.52
C MET A 30 6.43 -18.77 16.59
N SER A 31 5.10 -18.74 16.45
CA SER A 31 4.20 -19.40 17.40
C SER A 31 4.32 -20.93 17.35
N HIS A 32 4.65 -21.49 16.18
CA HIS A 32 4.92 -22.92 15.99
C HIS A 32 6.36 -23.34 16.31
N SER A 33 7.27 -22.39 16.54
CA SER A 33 8.67 -22.69 16.84
C SER A 33 8.87 -23.06 18.31
N ILE A 34 9.69 -24.08 18.56
CA ILE A 34 10.14 -24.42 19.91
C ILE A 34 11.14 -23.36 20.37
N PRO A 35 11.02 -22.81 21.60
CA PRO A 35 12.01 -21.89 22.14
C PRO A 35 13.40 -22.51 22.20
N GLY A 36 14.41 -21.81 21.68
CA GLY A 36 15.80 -22.27 21.74
C GLY A 36 16.34 -22.32 23.17
N VAL A 37 17.26 -23.24 23.43
CA VAL A 37 17.99 -23.32 24.70
C VAL A 37 19.05 -22.22 24.72
N GLN A 38 18.97 -21.31 25.71
CA GLN A 38 19.98 -20.26 25.90
C GLN A 38 21.04 -20.75 26.91
N PHE A 39 22.29 -20.89 26.46
CA PHE A 39 23.40 -21.43 27.27
C PHE A 39 24.20 -20.37 28.05
N ASP A 40 24.10 -19.08 27.67
CA ASP A 40 24.98 -18.01 28.14
C ASP A 40 24.30 -17.01 29.11
N GLN A 41 23.05 -17.26 29.52
CA GLN A 41 22.36 -16.38 30.45
C GLN A 41 22.68 -16.71 31.91
N ILE A 42 23.14 -15.70 32.66
CA ILE A 42 23.20 -15.72 34.12
C ILE A 42 21.78 -16.01 34.63
N ARG A 43 21.61 -17.12 35.34
CA ARG A 43 20.32 -17.50 35.94
C ARG A 43 19.97 -16.48 37.03
N VAL A 44 19.08 -15.55 36.72
CA VAL A 44 18.50 -14.63 37.69
C VAL A 44 17.30 -15.31 38.38
N SER A 45 17.23 -15.19 39.71
CA SER A 45 16.11 -15.69 40.51
C SER A 45 14.90 -14.75 40.34
N GLY A 46 14.17 -14.93 39.24
CA GLY A 46 12.89 -14.27 38.98
C GLY A 46 11.74 -15.29 38.98
N THR A 47 10.54 -14.84 39.36
CA THR A 47 9.31 -15.63 39.22
C THR A 47 9.11 -15.99 37.75
N LYS A 48 9.05 -17.29 37.43
CA LYS A 48 8.80 -17.75 36.06
C LYS A 48 7.39 -17.31 35.63
N SER A 49 7.27 -16.73 34.44
CA SER A 49 5.96 -16.46 33.84
C SER A 49 5.19 -17.76 33.68
N LEU A 50 3.91 -17.78 34.09
CA LEU A 50 3.01 -18.92 33.89
C LEU A 50 2.55 -19.05 32.41
N LYS A 51 2.72 -17.98 31.62
CA LYS A 51 2.29 -17.94 30.21
C LYS A 51 3.20 -18.76 29.32
N ALA A 52 2.60 -19.45 28.36
CA ALA A 52 3.36 -20.20 27.38
C ALA A 52 4.11 -19.25 26.42
N PRO A 53 5.38 -19.52 26.06
CA PRO A 53 6.17 -18.63 25.20
C PRO A 53 5.54 -18.33 23.83
N PHE A 54 4.76 -19.26 23.28
CA PHE A 54 4.08 -19.09 21.99
C PHE A 54 2.88 -18.13 22.04
N GLU A 55 2.26 -17.95 23.23
CA GLU A 55 1.05 -17.13 23.41
C GLU A 55 1.26 -15.70 22.91
N LYS A 56 2.44 -15.13 23.17
CA LYS A 56 2.83 -13.79 22.71
C LYS A 56 2.77 -13.65 21.19
N TRP A 57 3.22 -14.66 20.45
CA TRP A 57 3.27 -14.61 18.98
C TRP A 57 1.89 -14.78 18.38
N ILE A 58 1.02 -15.59 19.00
CA ILE A 58 -0.38 -15.73 18.60
C ILE A 58 -1.12 -14.38 18.74
N HIS A 59 -1.02 -13.71 19.90
CA HIS A 59 -1.65 -12.41 20.10
C HIS A 59 -1.20 -11.38 19.06
N LYS A 60 0.12 -11.32 18.79
CA LYS A 60 0.66 -10.44 17.76
C LYS A 60 0.17 -10.76 16.35
N ALA A 61 0.05 -12.05 16.01
CA ALA A 61 -0.50 -12.47 14.73
C ALA A 61 -1.96 -12.01 14.61
N MET A 62 -2.77 -12.17 15.65
CA MET A 62 -4.16 -11.72 15.68
C MET A 62 -4.29 -10.20 15.50
N GLU A 63 -3.46 -9.41 16.18
CA GLU A 63 -3.43 -7.95 16.03
C GLU A 63 -3.11 -7.53 14.59
N VAL A 64 -2.07 -8.12 13.99
CA VAL A 64 -1.69 -7.82 12.60
C VAL A 64 -2.76 -8.30 11.62
N HIS A 65 -3.37 -9.46 11.86
CA HIS A 65 -4.46 -9.97 11.03
C HIS A 65 -5.64 -8.99 10.98
N TYR A 66 -6.05 -8.45 12.13
CA TYR A 66 -7.09 -7.43 12.18
C TYR A 66 -6.69 -6.16 11.39
N GLU A 67 -5.44 -5.69 11.53
CA GLU A 67 -4.95 -4.55 10.74
C GLU A 67 -4.99 -4.83 9.23
N ILE A 68 -4.56 -6.03 8.80
CA ILE A 68 -4.62 -6.48 7.40
C ILE A 68 -6.06 -6.42 6.87
N GLU A 69 -7.04 -6.92 7.61
CA GLU A 69 -8.44 -6.90 7.18
C GLU A 69 -8.98 -5.48 7.02
N GLN A 70 -8.66 -4.57 7.94
CA GLN A 70 -9.06 -3.17 7.85
C GLN A 70 -8.40 -2.48 6.64
N ILE A 71 -7.11 -2.74 6.42
CA ILE A 71 -6.40 -2.21 5.24
C ILE A 71 -7.00 -2.75 3.95
N LYS A 72 -7.32 -4.05 3.86
CA LYS A 72 -7.95 -4.64 2.66
C LYS A 72 -9.29 -3.97 2.32
N LYS A 73 -10.14 -3.75 3.32
CA LYS A 73 -11.42 -3.03 3.13
C LYS A 73 -11.19 -1.61 2.63
N ASN A 74 -10.30 -0.87 3.28
CA ASN A 74 -10.00 0.51 2.92
C ASN A 74 -9.27 0.64 1.58
N LEU A 75 -8.47 -0.35 1.18
CA LEU A 75 -7.72 -0.34 -0.08
C LEU A 75 -8.66 -0.29 -1.29
N GLN A 76 -9.79 -0.99 -1.23
CA GLN A 76 -10.80 -0.94 -2.29
C GLN A 76 -11.43 0.45 -2.39
N ASN A 77 -11.71 1.09 -1.26
CA ASN A 77 -12.27 2.44 -1.22
C ASN A 77 -11.28 3.44 -1.84
N VAL A 78 -10.01 3.41 -1.42
CA VAL A 78 -8.95 4.29 -1.97
C VAL A 78 -8.75 4.06 -3.46
N LYS A 79 -8.84 2.81 -3.93
CA LYS A 79 -8.76 2.49 -5.37
C LYS A 79 -9.90 3.15 -6.15
N ASN A 80 -11.13 2.98 -5.66
CA ASN A 80 -12.33 3.50 -6.32
C ASN A 80 -12.34 5.04 -6.32
N GLU A 81 -11.94 5.66 -5.22
CA GLU A 81 -11.79 7.11 -5.08
C GLU A 81 -10.84 7.66 -6.14
N ILE A 82 -9.61 7.13 -6.21
CA ILE A 82 -8.60 7.56 -7.20
C ILE A 82 -9.09 7.32 -8.64
N LEU A 83 -9.73 6.18 -8.90
CA LEU A 83 -10.28 5.89 -10.23
C LEU A 83 -11.39 6.87 -10.60
N SER A 84 -12.26 7.22 -9.66
CA SER A 84 -13.33 8.21 -9.89
C SER A 84 -12.75 9.56 -10.26
N ASP A 85 -11.75 10.04 -9.51
CA ASP A 85 -11.12 11.33 -9.80
C ASP A 85 -10.38 11.33 -11.15
N ILE A 86 -9.74 10.22 -11.52
CA ILE A 86 -9.09 10.11 -12.83
C ILE A 86 -10.15 10.13 -13.94
N CYS A 87 -11.29 9.45 -13.76
CA CYS A 87 -12.37 9.41 -14.76
C CYS A 87 -13.05 10.77 -15.00
N GLU A 88 -12.87 11.75 -14.12
CA GLU A 88 -13.40 13.11 -14.30
C GLU A 88 -12.57 13.96 -15.28
N LEU A 89 -11.37 13.51 -15.68
CA LEU A 89 -10.58 14.20 -16.69
C LEU A 89 -11.24 14.13 -18.07
N ASP A 90 -11.24 15.23 -18.82
CA ASP A 90 -11.85 15.24 -20.16
C ASP A 90 -11.08 14.38 -21.18
N ASN A 91 -9.76 14.28 -21.04
CA ASN A 91 -8.92 13.61 -22.02
C ASN A 91 -8.74 12.11 -21.71
N PRO A 92 -9.25 11.18 -22.55
CA PRO A 92 -9.19 9.75 -22.30
C PRO A 92 -7.77 9.17 -22.33
N ASP A 93 -6.85 9.81 -23.06
CA ASP A 93 -5.45 9.39 -23.06
C ASP A 93 -4.76 9.77 -21.74
N TYR A 94 -5.12 10.92 -21.14
CA TYR A 94 -4.62 11.31 -19.81
C TYR A 94 -5.12 10.39 -18.71
N GLN A 95 -6.41 10.02 -18.78
CA GLN A 95 -6.97 9.01 -17.88
C GLN A 95 -6.17 7.72 -17.94
N ARG A 96 -5.92 7.20 -19.16
CA ARG A 96 -5.14 5.97 -19.36
C ARG A 96 -3.72 6.07 -18.79
N VAL A 97 -3.01 7.18 -19.03
CA VAL A 97 -1.66 7.39 -18.48
C VAL A 97 -1.67 7.35 -16.95
N LEU A 98 -2.62 8.03 -16.29
CA LEU A 98 -2.72 8.04 -14.83
C LEU A 98 -3.11 6.68 -14.25
N MET A 99 -4.07 5.99 -14.85
CA MET A 99 -4.46 4.63 -14.44
C MET A 99 -3.28 3.67 -14.53
N TYR A 100 -2.57 3.65 -15.66
CA TYR A 100 -1.41 2.78 -15.81
C TYR A 100 -0.29 3.14 -14.83
N ARG A 101 -0.09 4.44 -14.56
CA ARG A 101 1.01 4.89 -13.71
C ARG A 101 0.77 4.66 -12.23
N TYR A 102 -0.43 4.95 -11.73
CA TYR A 102 -0.72 5.01 -10.30
C TYR A 102 -1.58 3.86 -9.78
N VAL A 103 -2.37 3.21 -10.63
CA VAL A 103 -3.20 2.05 -10.26
C VAL A 103 -2.50 0.74 -10.63
N ASP A 104 -2.10 0.60 -11.89
CA ASP A 104 -1.41 -0.60 -12.36
C ASP A 104 0.09 -0.60 -12.00
N TRP A 105 0.62 0.56 -11.62
CA TRP A 105 2.00 0.77 -11.20
C TRP A 105 3.05 0.40 -12.26
N LEU A 106 2.76 0.70 -13.52
CA LEU A 106 3.64 0.39 -14.64
C LEU A 106 4.79 1.41 -14.78
N SER A 107 5.90 0.93 -15.31
CA SER A 107 7.04 1.77 -15.72
C SER A 107 6.70 2.61 -16.95
N TRP A 108 7.42 3.71 -17.14
CA TRP A 108 7.25 4.57 -18.32
C TRP A 108 7.41 3.84 -19.65
N ARG A 109 8.26 2.80 -19.67
CA ARG A 109 8.48 1.99 -20.87
C ARG A 109 7.25 1.12 -21.16
N GLU A 110 6.74 0.41 -20.16
CA GLU A 110 5.55 -0.43 -20.32
C GLU A 110 4.32 0.39 -20.72
N ILE A 111 4.18 1.61 -20.19
CA ILE A 111 3.09 2.52 -20.58
C ILE A 111 3.24 2.96 -22.04
N ALA A 112 4.46 3.35 -22.43
CA ALA A 112 4.77 3.74 -23.80
C ALA A 112 4.47 2.60 -24.79
N ASP A 113 4.89 1.38 -24.46
CA ASP A 113 4.64 0.18 -25.26
C ASP A 113 3.13 -0.13 -25.36
N LYS A 114 2.38 -0.04 -24.25
CA LYS A 114 0.93 -0.27 -24.22
C LYS A 114 0.11 0.78 -24.99
N MET A 115 0.53 2.03 -24.96
CA MET A 115 -0.19 3.12 -25.61
C MET A 115 0.34 3.47 -27.01
N PHE A 116 1.37 2.75 -27.50
CA PHE A 116 2.01 2.99 -28.79
C PHE A 116 2.55 4.42 -28.97
N TYR A 117 3.09 4.99 -27.89
CA TYR A 117 3.71 6.32 -27.89
C TYR A 117 5.18 6.25 -27.51
N SER A 118 5.94 7.32 -27.78
CA SER A 118 7.28 7.46 -27.22
C SER A 118 7.21 7.72 -25.70
N SER A 119 8.22 7.27 -24.93
CA SER A 119 8.28 7.57 -23.49
C SER A 119 8.33 9.07 -23.20
N ALA A 120 8.84 9.89 -24.13
CA ALA A 120 8.82 11.35 -24.00
C ALA A 120 7.40 11.92 -24.13
N SER A 121 6.61 11.41 -25.07
CA SER A 121 5.20 11.80 -25.23
C SER A 121 4.40 11.43 -23.99
N ILE A 122 4.57 10.21 -23.46
CA ILE A 122 3.89 9.76 -22.24
C ILE A 122 4.22 10.67 -21.04
N ARG A 123 5.48 11.07 -20.86
CA ARG A 123 5.85 11.98 -19.76
C ARG A 123 5.21 13.36 -19.92
N ARG A 124 5.18 13.92 -21.12
CA ARG A 124 4.50 15.20 -21.37
C ARG A 124 2.99 15.12 -21.11
N MET A 125 2.36 14.01 -21.50
CA MET A 125 0.95 13.77 -21.23
C MET A 125 0.70 13.58 -19.74
N HIS A 126 1.61 12.89 -19.04
CA HIS A 126 1.57 12.75 -17.59
C HIS A 126 1.64 14.12 -16.90
N ASP A 127 2.61 14.96 -17.24
CA ASP A 127 2.76 16.28 -16.62
C ASP A 127 1.49 17.12 -16.78
N LYS A 128 0.90 17.15 -17.99
CA LYS A 128 -0.38 17.83 -18.25
C LYS A 128 -1.54 17.22 -17.49
N SER A 129 -1.64 15.89 -17.44
CA SER A 129 -2.70 15.21 -16.71
C SER A 129 -2.64 15.48 -15.20
N ILE A 130 -1.44 15.68 -14.66
CA ILE A 130 -1.25 16.05 -13.25
C ILE A 130 -1.72 17.49 -12.98
N GLU A 131 -1.48 18.41 -13.92
CA GLU A 131 -1.98 19.78 -13.81
C GLU A 131 -3.51 19.84 -13.82
N GLU A 132 -4.16 19.11 -14.75
CA GLU A 132 -5.62 19.07 -14.85
C GLU A 132 -6.27 18.42 -13.63
N ILE A 133 -5.77 17.26 -13.17
CA ILE A 133 -6.35 16.58 -12.02
C ILE A 133 -6.11 17.37 -10.71
N ALA A 134 -5.04 18.17 -10.64
CA ALA A 134 -4.82 19.06 -9.50
C ALA A 134 -5.96 20.06 -9.33
N LEU A 135 -6.48 20.60 -10.43
CA LEU A 135 -7.60 21.55 -10.40
C LEU A 135 -8.89 20.87 -9.91
N ILE A 136 -9.14 19.64 -10.36
CA ILE A 136 -10.31 18.84 -9.93
C ILE A 136 -10.25 18.55 -8.43
N ILE A 137 -9.11 18.05 -7.95
CA ILE A 137 -8.94 17.67 -6.54
C ILE A 137 -9.04 18.89 -5.62
N ASN A 138 -8.33 19.98 -5.94
CA ASN A 138 -8.38 21.19 -5.11
C ASN A 138 -9.78 21.82 -5.12
N GLY A 139 -10.54 21.71 -6.22
CA GLY A 139 -11.93 22.19 -6.28
C GLY A 139 -12.91 21.40 -5.41
N LYS A 140 -12.63 20.11 -5.16
CA LYS A 140 -13.40 19.27 -4.22
C LYS A 140 -13.10 19.62 -2.77
N ASP A 141 -11.85 19.92 -2.44
CA ASP A 141 -11.43 20.32 -1.09
C ASP A 141 -12.09 21.65 -0.63
N GLU A 142 -12.41 22.55 -1.56
CA GLU A 142 -13.09 23.83 -1.23
C GLU A 142 -14.60 23.70 -1.02
N GLN A 143 -15.21 22.59 -1.46
CA GLN A 143 -16.65 22.34 -1.38
C GLN A 143 -17.04 21.39 -0.22
N ALA A 144 -16.05 20.79 0.45
CA ALA A 144 -16.20 19.86 1.58
C ALA A 144 -16.01 20.57 2.93
#